data_AF-A0A5K0VNW1-F1
#
_entry.id   AF-A0A5K0VNW1-F1
#
_cell.length_a   1.000
_cell.length_b   1.000
_cell.length_c   1.000
_cell.angle_alpha   90.00
_cell.angle_beta   90.00
_cell.angle_gamma   90.00
#
_symmetry.space_group_name_H-M   'P 1'
#
loop_
_entity.id
_entity.type
_entity.pdbx_description
1 polymer ?
#
loop_
_entity_poly.entity_id
_entity_poly.type
_entity_poly.pdbx_seq_one_letter_code
_entity_poly.pdbx_strand_id
1 'polypeptide(L)' 'DVPRVDGQLAVARAFGDRSLKKHLSSEPYVTDVKIDNDTEFLILASDGLWK' A
#
# COMPACT_ATOMS: atom_id res chain seq x y z
N ASP A 1 13.04 -0.81 -13.74
CA ASP A 1 13.17 -1.56 -12.49
C ASP A 1 12.35 -0.93 -11.39
N VAL A 2 11.64 -1.75 -10.60
CA VAL A 2 10.92 -1.28 -9.41
C VAL A 2 11.92 -1.18 -8.26
N PRO A 3 12.09 -0.02 -7.61
CA PRO A 3 12.97 0.11 -6.45
C PRO A 3 12.56 -0.87 -5.36
N ARG A 4 13.53 -1.59 -4.79
CA ARG A 4 13.30 -2.60 -3.76
C ARG A 4 13.96 -2.20 -2.44
N VAL A 5 13.24 -2.30 -1.33
CA VAL A 5 13.80 -2.25 0.02
C VAL A 5 14.75 -3.44 0.19
N ASP A 6 15.98 -3.17 0.62
CA ASP A 6 17.07 -4.14 0.78
C ASP A 6 17.30 -5.04 -0.46
N GLY A 7 16.94 -4.56 -1.67
CA GLY A 7 17.05 -5.33 -2.91
C GLY A 7 16.02 -6.47 -3.05
N GLN A 8 15.11 -6.65 -2.09
CA GLN A 8 14.18 -7.79 -2.03
C GLN A 8 12.72 -7.38 -2.17
N LEU A 9 12.27 -6.36 -1.43
CA LEU A 9 10.85 -6.03 -1.32
C LEU A 9 10.48 -4.80 -2.16
N ALA A 10 9.56 -4.94 -3.11
CA ALA A 10 9.11 -3.83 -3.97
C ALA A 10 8.13 -2.85 -3.27
N VAL A 11 7.89 -3.03 -1.98
CA VAL A 11 6.99 -2.20 -1.16
C VAL A 11 7.70 -1.74 0.09
N ALA A 12 7.39 -0.53 0.57
CA ALA A 12 7.96 0.03 1.80
C ALA A 12 7.12 -0.28 3.06
N ARG A 13 5.94 -0.89 2.89
CA ARG A 13 5.01 -1.26 3.96
C ARG A 13 4.37 -2.60 3.65
N ALA A 14 4.33 -3.49 4.65
CA ALA A 14 3.55 -4.73 4.58
C ALA A 14 3.26 -5.24 6.00
N PHE A 15 2.25 -6.08 6.13
CA PHE A 15 2.04 -6.90 7.32
C PHE A 15 2.92 -8.15 7.24
N GLY A 16 3.56 -8.56 8.35
CA GLY A 16 4.39 -9.77 8.38
C GLY A 16 5.90 -9.47 8.30
N ASP A 17 6.66 -10.37 7.65
CA ASP A 17 8.11 -10.26 7.40
C ASP A 17 8.97 -9.95 8.63
N ARG A 18 8.92 -10.87 9.61
CA ARG A 18 9.62 -10.76 10.90
C ARG A 18 11.13 -10.50 10.76
N SER A 19 11.76 -10.97 9.68
CA SER A 19 13.19 -10.76 9.38
C SER A 19 13.54 -9.34 8.92
N LEU A 20 12.59 -8.55 8.41
CA LEU A 20 12.80 -7.22 7.83
C LEU A 20 12.19 -6.07 8.66
N LYS A 21 11.67 -6.38 9.86
CA LYS A 21 10.95 -5.45 10.74
C LYS A 21 11.65 -4.13 11.09
N LYS A 22 12.98 -4.01 10.92
CA LYS A 22 13.68 -2.75 11.18
C LYS A 22 13.48 -1.70 10.09
N HIS A 23 13.18 -2.12 8.86
CA HIS A 23 13.02 -1.22 7.70
C HIS A 23 11.58 -1.20 7.14
N LEU A 24 10.67 -1.97 7.74
CA LEU A 24 9.30 -2.13 7.29
C LEU A 24 8.32 -1.61 8.35
N SER A 25 7.48 -0.65 7.98
CA SER A 25 6.39 -0.18 8.84
C SER A 25 5.08 -0.88 8.47
N SER A 26 4.34 -1.29 9.50
CA SER A 26 2.95 -1.77 9.37
C SER A 26 1.92 -0.66 9.60
N GLU A 27 2.35 0.59 9.75
CA GLU A 27 1.44 1.72 9.94
C GLU A 27 0.77 2.10 8.62
N PRO A 28 -0.57 2.03 8.54
CA PRO A 28 -1.29 2.41 7.34
C PRO A 28 -1.28 3.93 7.14
N TYR A 29 -1.47 4.36 5.90
CA TYR A 29 -1.90 5.73 5.63
C TYR A 29 -3.42 5.79 5.79
N VAL A 30 -3.91 6.72 6.61
CA VAL A 30 -5.34 6.91 6.89
C VAL A 30 -5.76 8.26 6.33
N THR A 31 -6.90 8.27 5.62
CA THR A 31 -7.49 9.49 5.08
C THR A 31 -9.00 9.42 5.22
N ASP A 32 -9.61 10.56 5.53
CA ASP A 32 -11.06 10.75 5.52
C ASP A 32 -11.48 11.34 4.18
N VAL A 33 -12.54 10.78 3.58
CA VAL A 33 -13.11 11.28 2.32
C VAL A 33 -14.61 11.44 2.52
N LYS A 34 -15.14 12.62 2.18
CA LYS A 34 -16.57 12.89 2.24
C LYS A 34 -17.26 12.26 1.03
N ILE A 35 -18.28 11.46 1.29
CA ILE A 35 -19.17 10.92 0.26
C ILE A 35 -20.33 11.90 0.08
N ASP A 36 -20.61 12.26 -1.17
CA ASP A 36 -21.72 13.13 -1.56
C ASP A 36 -22.48 12.55 -2.76
N ASN A 37 -23.44 13.33 -3.28
CA ASN A 37 -24.30 12.89 -4.38
C ASN A 37 -23.57 12.72 -5.71
N ASP A 38 -22.34 13.24 -5.85
CA ASP A 38 -21.53 13.11 -7.07
C ASP A 38 -20.61 11.88 -6.99
N THR A 39 -20.63 11.13 -5.89
CA THR A 39 -19.82 9.92 -5.70
C THR A 39 -20.53 8.68 -6.27
N GLU A 40 -20.05 8.15 -7.39
CA GLU A 40 -20.65 6.96 -8.02
C GLU A 40 -20.18 5.63 -7.40
N PHE A 41 -18.86 5.44 -7.24
CA PHE A 41 -18.29 4.23 -6.65
C PHE A 41 -16.83 4.42 -6.19
N LEU A 42 -16.37 3.51 -5.32
CA LEU A 42 -14.97 3.37 -4.91
C LEU A 42 -14.41 2.05 -5.45
N ILE A 43 -13.29 2.10 -6.16
CA ILE A 43 -12.59 0.90 -6.61
C ILE A 43 -11.36 0.66 -5.73
N LEU A 44 -11.29 -0.52 -5.13
CA LEU A 44 -10.11 -1.05 -4.46
C LEU A 44 -9.59 -2.22 -5.28
N ALA A 45 -8.32 -2.19 -5.67
CA ALA A 45 -7.68 -3.32 -6.33
C ALA A 45 -6.17 -3.36 -6.06
N SER A 46 -5.56 -4.51 -6.31
CA SER A 46 -4.11 -4.69 -6.26
C SER A 46 -3.42 -4.07 -7.48
N ASP A 47 -2.09 -3.99 -7.42
CA ASP A 47 -1.22 -3.48 -8.49
C ASP A 47 -1.39 -4.20 -9.83
N GLY A 48 -1.92 -5.42 -9.85
CA GLY A 48 -2.24 -6.15 -11.08
C GLY A 48 -3.31 -5.48 -11.95
N LEU A 49 -4.21 -4.67 -11.36
CA LEU A 49 -5.21 -3.91 -12.11
C LEU A 49 -4.69 -2.51 -12.50
N TRP A 50 -3.76 -1.95 -11.72
CA TRP A 50 -3.33 -0.55 -11.82
C TRP A 50 -1.96 -0.35 -12.46
N LYS A 51 -1.40 -1.41 -13.05
CA LYS A 51 -0.11 -1.39 -13.75
C LYS A 51 -0.19 -0.80 -15.15
#